data_AF-A0A1T4RM84-F1
#
_entry.id   AF-A0A1T4RM84-F1
#
_cell.length_a   1.000
_cell.length_b   1.000
_cell.length_c   1.000
_cell.angle_alpha   90.00
_cell.angle_beta   90.00
_cell.angle_gamma   90.00
#
_symmetry.space_group_name_H-M   'P 1'
#
loop_
_entity.id
_entity.type
_entity.pdbx_description
1 polymer ?
#
loop_
_entity_poly.entity_id
_entity_poly.type
_entity_poly.pdbx_seq_one_letter_code
_entity_poly.pdbx_strand_id
1 'polypeptide(L)'
;MIVLVAATVAALVRSARSPFAAPITEPQKVPFLGGGAPTTHAWQRYHVRYYPMTLLFIAFEMEMMFMYPWAVVFVEEGGKAMMEMGMFLAILSVGILYGWREGVFRWQ
;
A
#
# COMPACT_ATOMS: atom_id res chain seq x y z
N MET A 1 -8.32 33.02 -15.53
CA MET A 1 -8.02 31.78 -14.78
C MET A 1 -8.47 30.53 -15.53
N ILE A 2 -9.77 30.39 -15.85
CA ILE A 2 -10.32 29.19 -16.54
C ILE A 2 -9.66 28.94 -17.92
N VAL A 3 -9.44 29.99 -18.71
CA VAL A 3 -8.80 29.86 -20.04
C VAL A 3 -7.34 29.42 -19.95
N LEU A 4 -6.60 29.86 -18.93
CA LEU A 4 -5.21 29.46 -18.71
C LEU A 4 -5.11 27.99 -18.28
N VAL A 5 -6.05 27.53 -17.44
CA VAL A 5 -6.15 26.11 -17.03
C VAL A 5 -6.52 25.23 -18.22
N ALA A 6 -7.47 25.66 -19.05
CA ALA A 6 -7.85 24.93 -20.25
C ALA A 6 -6.68 24.82 -21.24
N ALA A 7 -5.91 25.89 -21.42
CA ALA A 7 -4.75 25.92 -22.30
C ALA A 7 -3.61 25.00 -21.81
N THR A 8 -3.33 24.98 -20.50
CA THR A 8 -2.30 24.08 -19.94
C THR A 8 -2.72 22.62 -20.00
N VAL A 9 -4.00 22.30 -19.76
CA VAL A 9 -4.52 20.93 -19.92
C VAL A 9 -4.42 20.49 -21.39
N ALA A 10 -4.82 21.35 -22.34
CA ALA A 10 -4.71 21.04 -23.76
C ALA A 10 -3.25 20.84 -24.22
N ALA A 11 -2.31 21.66 -23.72
CA ALA A 11 -0.89 21.53 -23.99
C ALA A 11 -0.31 20.22 -23.43
N LEU A 12 -0.69 19.84 -22.20
CA LEU A 12 -0.30 18.57 -21.58
C LEU A 12 -0.85 17.36 -22.35
N VAL A 13 -2.12 17.40 -22.77
CA VAL A 13 -2.72 16.33 -23.58
C VAL A 13 -2.02 16.20 -24.94
N ARG A 14 -1.66 17.32 -25.57
CA ARG A 14 -0.92 17.29 -26.85
C ARG A 14 0.52 16.79 -26.67
N SER A 15 1.18 17.16 -25.58
CA SER A 15 2.52 16.69 -25.22
C SER A 15 2.53 15.18 -24.92
N ALA A 16 1.51 14.69 -24.22
CA ALA A 16 1.33 13.27 -23.92
C ALA A 16 1.06 12.42 -25.18
N ARG A 17 0.53 13.04 -26.25
CA ARG A 17 0.38 12.42 -27.58
C ARG A 17 1.66 12.65 -28.38
N SER A 18 2.79 12.10 -27.93
CA SER A 18 4.03 12.22 -28.68
C SER A 18 3.89 11.47 -30.02
N PRO A 19 4.20 12.11 -31.17
CA PRO A 19 4.26 11.43 -32.47
C PRO A 19 5.50 10.52 -32.59
N PHE A 20 6.37 10.52 -31.56
CA PHE A 20 7.61 9.77 -31.47
C PHE A 20 7.49 8.47 -30.68
N ALA A 21 6.26 8.02 -30.36
CA ALA A 21 6.08 6.66 -29.89
C ALA A 21 6.53 5.72 -31.02
N ALA A 22 7.75 5.18 -30.88
CA ALA A 22 8.28 4.22 -31.83
C ALA A 22 7.29 3.06 -31.97
N PRO A 23 7.04 2.55 -33.19
CA PRO A 23 6.19 1.38 -33.37
C PRO A 23 6.69 0.25 -32.47
N ILE A 24 5.79 -0.27 -31.62
CA ILE A 24 6.12 -1.38 -30.74
C ILE A 24 6.46 -2.59 -31.63
N THR A 25 7.71 -3.06 -31.60
CA THR A 25 8.18 -4.17 -32.44
C THR A 25 7.43 -5.44 -32.03
N GLU A 26 7.16 -6.37 -32.96
CA GLU A 26 6.51 -7.67 -32.68
C GLU A 26 6.98 -8.39 -31.39
N PRO A 27 8.29 -8.51 -31.07
CA PRO A 27 8.75 -9.15 -29.83
C PRO A 27 8.43 -8.37 -28.55
N GLN A 28 8.05 -7.10 -28.63
CA GLN A 28 7.66 -6.27 -27.48
C GLN A 28 6.16 -6.36 -27.16
N LYS A 29 5.36 -6.96 -28.06
CA LYS A 29 3.91 -7.15 -27.84
C LYS A 29 3.59 -8.37 -26.98
N VAL A 30 4.59 -9.23 -26.72
CA VAL A 30 4.45 -10.46 -25.94
C VAL A 30 5.24 -10.37 -24.63
N PRO A 31 4.82 -11.07 -23.55
CA PRO A 31 5.59 -11.12 -22.31
C PRO A 31 7.02 -11.59 -22.57
N PHE A 32 7.99 -11.01 -21.86
CA PHE A 32 9.44 -11.29 -21.97
C PHE A 32 9.85 -12.70 -21.44
N LEU A 33 8.97 -13.69 -21.58
CA LEU A 33 9.14 -15.03 -21.02
C LEU A 33 9.17 -16.07 -22.16
N GLY A 34 10.23 -16.02 -22.97
CA GLY A 34 10.67 -17.17 -23.76
C GLY A 34 9.86 -17.52 -25.02
N GLY A 35 9.11 -16.57 -25.59
CA GLY A 35 8.51 -16.74 -26.93
C GLY A 35 7.23 -17.59 -27.00
N GLY A 36 6.72 -18.08 -25.87
CA GLY A 36 5.43 -18.78 -25.80
C GLY A 36 4.26 -17.83 -25.56
N ALA A 37 3.11 -18.09 -26.20
CA ALA A 37 1.87 -17.39 -25.86
C ALA A 37 1.46 -17.74 -24.41
N PRO A 38 0.97 -16.76 -23.61
CA PRO A 38 0.56 -17.03 -22.23
C PRO A 38 -0.58 -18.04 -22.22
N THR A 39 -0.33 -19.23 -21.66
CA THR A 39 -1.32 -20.32 -21.55
C THR A 39 -2.24 -20.17 -20.33
N THR A 40 -1.94 -19.22 -19.46
CA THR A 40 -2.60 -19.00 -18.17
C THR A 40 -3.04 -17.53 -18.09
N HIS A 41 -4.24 -17.29 -17.55
CA HIS A 41 -4.72 -15.94 -17.35
C HIS A 41 -3.82 -15.18 -16.36
N ALA A 42 -3.50 -13.91 -16.66
CA ALA A 42 -2.56 -13.10 -15.87
C ALA A 42 -2.92 -13.00 -14.37
N TRP A 43 -4.21 -13.14 -14.04
CA TRP A 43 -4.73 -13.04 -12.67
C TRP A 43 -4.76 -14.37 -11.90
N GLN A 44 -4.40 -15.49 -12.53
CA GLN A 44 -4.50 -16.81 -11.90
C GLN A 44 -3.50 -17.00 -10.74
N ARG A 45 -2.48 -16.15 -10.63
CA ARG A 45 -1.47 -16.20 -9.55
C ARG A 45 -1.90 -15.36 -8.33
N TYR A 46 -3.09 -15.61 -7.79
CA TYR A 46 -3.52 -14.94 -6.57
C TYR A 46 -3.02 -15.69 -5.33
N HIS A 47 -1.97 -15.18 -4.66
CA HIS A 47 -1.51 -15.72 -3.39
C HIS A 47 -2.26 -15.03 -2.24
N VAL A 48 -3.21 -15.75 -1.62
CA VAL A 48 -4.02 -15.27 -0.47
C VAL A 48 -3.15 -14.81 0.71
N ARG A 49 -1.91 -15.28 0.78
CA ARG A 49 -0.95 -15.04 1.88
C ARG A 49 -0.57 -13.56 2.07
N TYR A 50 -0.71 -12.72 1.04
CA TYR A 50 -0.37 -11.30 1.17
C TYR A 50 -1.45 -10.49 1.93
N TYR A 51 -2.72 -10.94 1.91
CA TYR A 51 -3.80 -10.19 2.56
C TYR A 51 -3.61 -10.03 4.08
N PRO A 52 -3.36 -11.10 4.87
CA PRO A 52 -3.22 -10.95 6.31
C PRO A 52 -2.00 -10.11 6.69
N MET A 53 -0.93 -10.17 5.90
CA MET A 53 0.26 -9.33 6.11
C MET A 53 -0.04 -7.85 5.86
N THR A 54 -0.77 -7.52 4.79
CA THR A 54 -1.20 -6.13 4.52
C THR A 54 -2.20 -5.63 5.55
N LEU A 55 -3.17 -6.44 5.97
CA LEU A 55 -4.13 -6.07 7.00
C LEU A 55 -3.45 -5.80 8.34
N LEU A 56 -2.48 -6.63 8.71
CA LEU A 56 -1.68 -6.41 9.93
C LEU A 56 -0.84 -5.14 9.83
N PHE A 57 -0.20 -4.90 8.68
CA PHE A 57 0.58 -3.70 8.44
C PHE A 57 -0.28 -2.43 8.57
N ILE A 58 -1.48 -2.41 7.96
CA ILE A 58 -2.41 -1.28 8.08
C ILE A 58 -2.86 -1.08 9.53
N ALA A 59 -3.14 -2.16 10.26
CA ALA A 59 -3.52 -2.05 11.67
C ALA A 59 -2.39 -1.43 12.52
N PHE A 60 -1.14 -1.83 12.25
CA PHE A 60 0.03 -1.25 12.93
C PHE A 60 0.31 0.20 12.53
N GLU A 61 0.11 0.58 11.26
CA GLU A 61 0.23 2.00 10.86
C GLU A 61 -0.80 2.88 11.58
N MET A 62 -2.02 2.37 11.76
CA MET A 62 -3.06 3.08 12.52
C MET A 62 -2.67 3.26 13.99
N GLU A 63 -1.99 2.29 14.61
CA GLU A 63 -1.45 2.42 15.98
C GLU A 63 -0.54 3.64 16.12
N MET A 64 0.41 3.79 15.19
CA MET A 64 1.34 4.92 15.17
C MET A 64 0.62 6.25 14.97
N MET A 65 -0.44 6.28 14.15
CA MET A 65 -1.28 7.47 13.97
C MET A 65 -1.92 7.94 15.28
N PHE A 66 -2.30 7.01 16.17
CA PHE A 66 -2.85 7.34 17.50
C PHE A 66 -1.76 7.71 18.52
N MET A 67 -0.53 7.23 18.37
CA MET A 67 0.57 7.58 19.25
C MET A 67 0.99 9.06 19.14
N TYR A 68 0.90 9.66 17.95
CA TYR A 68 1.28 11.06 17.76
C TYR A 68 0.49 12.07 18.62
N PRO A 69 -0.87 12.10 18.57
CA PRO A 69 -1.63 13.03 19.40
C PRO A 69 -1.51 12.70 20.90
N TRP A 70 -1.40 11.41 21.25
CA TRP A 70 -1.18 11.02 22.64
C TRP A 70 0.15 11.56 23.20
N ALA A 71 1.23 11.52 22.42
CA ALA A 71 2.53 12.02 22.86
C ALA A 71 2.50 13.52 23.21
N VAL A 72 1.61 14.29 22.57
CA VAL A 72 1.36 15.70 22.90
C VAL A 72 0.61 15.83 24.23
N VAL A 73 -0.46 15.04 24.43
CA VAL A 73 -1.30 15.06 25.65
C VAL A 73 -0.55 14.52 26.88
N PHE A 74 0.43 13.64 26.68
CA PHE A 74 1.22 13.06 27.76
C PHE A 74 1.91 14.10 28.63
N VAL A 75 2.27 15.26 28.08
CA VAL A 75 2.91 16.36 28.82
C VAL A 75 1.97 16.95 29.89
N GLU A 76 0.66 16.96 29.65
CA GLU A 76 -0.34 17.54 30.54
C GLU A 76 -0.91 16.51 31.53
N GLU A 77 -1.21 15.29 31.03
CA GLU A 77 -1.90 14.24 31.80
C GLU A 77 -0.95 13.23 32.47
N GLY A 78 0.32 13.18 32.04
CA GLY A 78 1.38 12.36 32.63
C GLY A 78 1.01 10.89 32.80
N GLY A 79 0.92 10.43 34.06
CA GLY A 79 0.74 9.03 34.42
C GLY A 79 -0.59 8.42 33.96
N LYS A 80 -1.68 9.21 33.92
CA LYS A 80 -2.99 8.73 33.44
C LYS A 80 -2.94 8.44 31.95
N ALA A 81 -2.40 9.37 31.16
CA ALA A 81 -2.15 9.17 29.74
C ALA A 81 -1.23 7.97 29.49
N MET A 82 -0.24 7.71 30.36
CA MET A 82 0.61 6.52 30.26
C MET A 82 -0.19 5.22 30.38
N MET A 83 -1.11 5.13 31.36
CA MET A 83 -1.94 3.95 31.55
C MET A 83 -2.91 3.74 30.38
N GLU A 84 -3.53 4.82 29.88
CA GLU A 84 -4.44 4.76 28.74
C GLU A 84 -3.73 4.26 27.47
N MET A 85 -2.54 4.78 27.17
CA MET A 85 -1.74 4.30 26.03
C MET A 85 -1.21 2.89 26.26
N GLY A 86 -0.77 2.55 27.47
CA GLY A 86 -0.36 1.18 27.79
C GLY A 86 -1.48 0.17 27.55
N MET A 87 -2.73 0.51 27.93
CA MET A 87 -3.90 -0.31 27.65
C MET A 87 -4.18 -0.42 26.15
N PHE A 88 -4.09 0.69 25.42
CA PHE A 88 -4.28 0.72 23.97
C PHE A 88 -3.28 -0.19 23.24
N LEU A 89 -1.99 -0.05 23.54
CA LEU A 89 -0.91 -0.87 22.98
C LEU A 89 -1.08 -2.34 23.35
N ALA A 90 -1.51 -2.66 24.57
CA ALA A 90 -1.75 -4.03 25.01
C ALA A 90 -2.85 -4.71 24.18
N ILE A 91 -3.96 -4.01 23.92
CA ILE A 91 -5.07 -4.54 23.12
C ILE A 91 -4.63 -4.82 21.67
N LEU A 92 -3.87 -3.90 21.06
CA LEU A 92 -3.37 -4.09 19.70
C LEU A 92 -2.30 -5.19 19.61
N SER A 93 -1.43 -5.27 20.61
CA SER A 93 -0.41 -6.32 20.73
C SER A 93 -1.03 -7.73 20.76
N VAL A 94 -2.24 -7.88 21.32
CA VAL A 94 -2.99 -9.15 21.26
C VAL A 94 -3.30 -9.55 19.81
N GLY A 95 -3.63 -8.59 18.94
CA GLY A 95 -3.86 -8.84 17.51
C GLY A 95 -2.60 -9.36 16.80
N ILE A 96 -1.43 -8.80 17.12
CA ILE A 96 -0.14 -9.25 16.58
C ILE A 96 0.19 -10.66 17.10
N LEU A 97 0.02 -10.90 18.39
CA LEU A 97 0.23 -12.21 19.02
C LEU A 97 -0.67 -13.29 18.40
N TYR A 98 -1.93 -12.95 18.13
CA TYR A 98 -2.85 -13.84 17.43
C TYR A 98 -2.37 -14.15 16.01
N GLY A 99 -1.99 -13.13 15.24
CA GLY A 99 -1.45 -13.31 13.88
C GLY A 99 -0.17 -14.15 13.84
N TRP A 100 0.68 -14.03 14.87
CA TRP A 100 1.85 -14.88 15.03
C TRP A 100 1.44 -16.34 15.25
N ARG A 101 0.52 -16.59 16.20
CA ARG A 101 0.03 -17.94 16.50
C ARG A 101 -0.54 -18.63 15.26
N GLU A 102 -1.26 -17.88 14.42
CA GLU A 102 -1.87 -18.39 13.19
C GLU A 102 -0.85 -18.63 12.05
N GLY A 103 0.43 -18.27 12.27
CA GLY A 103 1.50 -18.52 11.32
C GLY A 103 1.47 -17.58 10.10
N VAL A 104 0.86 -16.39 10.22
CA VAL A 104 0.81 -15.37 9.14
C VAL A 104 2.21 -15.03 8.61
N PHE A 105 3.23 -15.14 9.45
CA PHE A 105 4.62 -14.84 9.11
C PHE A 105 5.42 -16.01 8.51
N ARG A 106 4.83 -17.20 8.36
CA ARG A 106 5.56 -18.36 7.82
C ARG A 106 5.63 -18.28 6.30
N TRP A 107 6.85 -18.17 5.77
CA TRP A 107 7.13 -18.29 4.34
C TRP A 107 7.42 -19.75 3.96
N GLN A 108 6.70 -20.25 2.96
CA GLN A 108 6.94 -21.50 2.22
C GLN A 108 6.85 -21.21 0.73
#